data_AF-A0AAV6HF46-F1
#
_entry.id   AF-A0AAV6HF46-F1
#
_cell.length_a   1.000
_cell.length_b   1.000
_cell.length_c   1.000
_cell.angle_alpha   90.00
_cell.angle_beta   90.00
_cell.angle_gamma   90.00
#
_symmetry.space_group_name_H-M   'P 1'
#
loop_
_entity.id
_entity.type
_entity.pdbx_description
1 polymer ?
#
loop_
_entity_poly.entity_id
_entity_poly.type
_entity_poly.pdbx_seq_one_letter_code
_entity_poly.pdbx_strand_id
1 'polypeptide(L)'
;MNRQDGELNTDSASGDEGSLNLGFSLNRTFTSDLSDPTTAVFKALLIEVVTKLNAIFRAQFPSTFRRSRVLSFASGSIVVSSELVFQNKASVPDAINVESALSSSTTLNIIQGTISASSTTTTSAPNTTTTAATTATNTTASSAPPAKLVSALTLALTMLLLSLQNLTFL
;
A
#
# COMPACT_ATOMS: atom_id res chain seq x y z
N MET A 1 -28.24 7.22 11.84
CA MET A 1 -27.40 6.07 11.42
C MET A 1 -26.07 6.14 12.13
N ASN A 2 -25.98 5.58 13.34
CA ASN A 2 -24.72 5.43 14.08
C ASN A 2 -24.17 4.03 13.83
N ARG A 3 -23.01 3.93 13.18
CA ARG A 3 -22.11 2.78 13.33
C ARG A 3 -20.83 3.33 13.97
N GLN A 4 -20.81 3.28 15.30
CA GLN A 4 -19.68 3.65 16.16
C GLN A 4 -19.24 2.42 16.95
N ASP A 5 -19.03 1.32 16.25
CA ASP A 5 -18.01 0.35 16.57
C ASP A 5 -16.72 0.90 15.98
N GLY A 6 -15.65 0.99 16.78
CA GLY A 6 -14.36 1.63 16.43
C GLY A 6 -13.56 0.91 15.34
N GLU A 7 -14.23 0.36 14.34
CA GLU A 7 -13.65 -0.21 13.15
C GLU A 7 -13.15 0.94 12.26
N LEU A 8 -11.88 0.90 11.89
CA LEU A 8 -11.30 1.91 11.01
C LEU A 8 -12.01 1.86 9.66
N ASN A 9 -12.60 2.98 9.23
CA ASN A 9 -13.24 3.06 7.92
C ASN A 9 -12.18 3.04 6.81
N THR A 10 -11.90 1.85 6.26
CA THR A 10 -10.92 1.60 5.20
C THR A 10 -11.57 1.15 3.89
N ASP A 11 -12.80 1.58 3.65
CA ASP A 11 -13.51 1.32 2.39
C ASP A 11 -12.91 2.17 1.24
N SER A 12 -12.93 1.60 0.04
CA SER A 12 -12.36 2.22 -1.16
C SER A 12 -13.19 3.44 -1.62
N ALA A 13 -12.62 4.30 -2.46
CA ALA A 13 -13.38 5.41 -3.03
C ALA A 13 -14.56 4.91 -3.88
N SER A 14 -15.72 5.56 -3.74
CA SER A 14 -16.96 5.17 -4.41
C SER A 14 -17.74 6.38 -4.96
N GLY A 15 -18.52 6.16 -6.02
CA GLY A 15 -19.37 7.20 -6.62
C GLY A 15 -18.59 8.45 -7.05
N ASP A 16 -18.96 9.60 -6.47
CA ASP A 16 -18.36 10.90 -6.76
C ASP A 16 -17.08 11.20 -5.98
N GLU A 17 -16.71 10.35 -5.02
CA GLU A 17 -15.46 10.48 -4.26
C GLU A 17 -14.24 10.54 -5.19
N GLY A 18 -13.21 11.22 -4.71
CA GLY A 18 -11.90 11.28 -5.36
C GLY A 18 -10.88 10.50 -4.55
N SER A 19 -9.88 9.90 -5.21
CA SER A 19 -8.77 9.27 -4.50
C SER A 19 -7.40 9.59 -5.07
N LEU A 20 -6.40 9.34 -4.23
CA LEU A 20 -4.99 9.55 -4.50
C LEU A 20 -4.20 8.41 -3.84
N ASN A 21 -3.35 7.74 -4.61
CA ASN A 21 -2.42 6.76 -4.07
C ASN A 21 -1.27 7.48 -3.36
N LEU A 22 -0.85 6.90 -2.25
CA LEU A 22 0.24 7.38 -1.42
C LEU A 22 1.13 6.19 -1.05
N GLY A 23 2.40 6.27 -1.43
CA GLY A 23 3.46 5.33 -1.09
C GLY A 23 4.52 5.97 -0.19
N PHE A 24 5.01 5.25 0.81
CA PHE A 24 6.13 5.67 1.66
C PHE A 24 6.73 4.48 2.40
N SER A 25 7.96 4.61 2.91
CA SER A 25 8.61 3.55 3.69
C SER A 25 8.74 3.94 5.16
N LEU A 26 8.39 3.03 6.06
CA LEU A 26 8.64 3.16 7.50
C LEU A 26 10.04 2.66 7.82
N ASN A 27 10.77 3.35 8.71
CA ASN A 27 12.07 2.90 9.21
C ASN A 27 11.91 1.78 10.25
N ARG A 28 11.41 0.63 9.80
CA ARG A 28 11.10 -0.56 10.61
C ARG A 28 11.49 -1.81 9.84
N THR A 29 11.83 -2.86 10.58
CA THR A 29 12.14 -4.18 10.01
C THR A 29 10.87 -4.86 9.51
N PHE A 30 10.88 -5.30 8.26
CA PHE A 30 9.82 -6.12 7.69
C PHE A 30 9.90 -7.56 8.22
N THR A 31 8.76 -8.12 8.61
CA THR A 31 8.59 -9.54 8.92
C THR A 31 7.69 -10.19 7.87
N SER A 32 7.84 -11.50 7.63
CA SER A 32 7.00 -12.21 6.65
C SER A 32 5.50 -12.09 6.93
N ASP A 33 5.10 -11.98 8.19
CA ASP A 33 3.70 -11.83 8.61
C ASP A 33 3.04 -10.57 8.02
N LEU A 34 3.82 -9.53 7.72
CA LEU A 34 3.33 -8.30 7.07
C LEU A 34 3.00 -8.48 5.60
N SER A 35 3.31 -9.63 4.99
CA SER A 35 2.83 -9.95 3.63
C SER A 35 1.44 -10.57 3.62
N ASP A 36 0.94 -11.01 4.77
CA ASP A 36 -0.35 -11.69 4.89
C ASP A 36 -1.35 -10.81 5.66
N PRO A 37 -2.42 -10.32 4.99
CA PRO A 37 -3.41 -9.43 5.60
C PRO A 37 -4.25 -10.08 6.70
N THR A 38 -4.20 -11.40 6.83
CA THR A 38 -4.96 -12.13 7.85
C THR A 38 -4.25 -12.14 9.20
N THR A 39 -2.94 -11.90 9.23
CA THR A 39 -2.12 -11.99 10.44
C THR A 39 -2.41 -10.85 11.41
N ALA A 40 -2.20 -11.11 12.70
CA ALA A 40 -2.32 -10.09 13.74
C ALA A 40 -1.28 -8.97 13.56
N VAL A 41 -0.07 -9.30 13.08
CA VAL A 41 1.01 -8.33 12.85
C VAL A 41 0.64 -7.34 11.75
N PHE A 42 0.08 -7.83 10.63
CA PHE A 42 -0.43 -6.97 9.58
C PHE A 42 -1.55 -6.06 10.08
N LYS A 43 -2.55 -6.63 10.76
CA LYS A 43 -3.71 -5.87 11.28
C LYS A 43 -3.28 -4.80 12.27
N ALA A 44 -2.36 -5.10 13.17
CA ALA A 44 -1.84 -4.14 14.12
C ALA A 44 -1.13 -2.97 13.42
N LEU A 45 -0.26 -3.26 12.44
CA LEU A 45 0.42 -2.21 11.68
C LEU A 45 -0.54 -1.41 10.81
N LEU A 46 -1.52 -2.06 10.17
CA LEU A 46 -2.57 -1.39 9.41
C LEU A 46 -3.34 -0.41 10.29
N ILE A 47 -3.74 -0.83 11.49
CA ILE A 47 -4.47 0.01 12.44
C ILE A 47 -3.62 1.23 12.84
N GLU A 48 -2.35 1.00 13.16
CA GLU A 48 -1.40 2.05 13.51
C GLU A 48 -1.27 3.08 12.38
N VAL A 49 -0.96 2.60 11.16
CA VAL A 49 -0.73 3.45 10.00
C VAL A 49 -1.98 4.25 9.62
N VAL A 50 -3.13 3.59 9.47
CA VAL A 50 -4.40 4.26 9.12
C VAL A 50 -4.78 5.32 10.17
N THR A 51 -4.61 5.02 11.45
CA THR A 51 -4.92 5.98 12.53
C THR A 51 -4.04 7.24 12.43
N LYS A 52 -2.74 7.06 12.18
CA LYS A 52 -1.81 8.18 12.04
C LYS A 52 -2.04 8.97 10.75
N LEU A 53 -2.23 8.30 9.61
CA LEU A 53 -2.55 8.97 8.34
C LEU A 53 -3.85 9.77 8.45
N ASN A 54 -4.89 9.19 9.05
CA ASN A 54 -6.14 9.90 9.29
C ASN A 54 -5.93 11.14 10.17
N ALA A 55 -5.11 11.08 11.21
CA ALA A 55 -4.82 12.26 12.04
C ALA A 55 -4.09 13.36 11.25
N ILE A 56 -3.09 12.99 10.46
CA ILE A 56 -2.29 13.93 9.65
C ILE A 56 -3.15 14.60 8.58
N PHE A 57 -3.82 13.80 7.73
CA PHE A 57 -4.55 14.36 6.59
C PHE A 57 -5.85 15.04 6.99
N ARG A 58 -6.46 14.67 8.12
CA ARG A 58 -7.61 15.41 8.65
C ARG A 58 -7.21 16.75 9.27
N ALA A 59 -5.97 16.91 9.73
CA ALA A 59 -5.43 18.21 10.14
C ALA A 59 -5.07 19.09 8.93
N GLN A 60 -4.47 18.49 7.89
CA GLN A 60 -4.01 19.22 6.69
C GLN A 60 -5.14 19.54 5.71
N PHE A 61 -6.15 18.67 5.60
CA PHE A 61 -7.27 18.80 4.65
C PHE A 61 -8.62 18.60 5.35
N PRO A 62 -8.97 19.42 6.36
CA PRO A 62 -10.10 19.17 7.27
C PRO A 62 -11.46 19.11 6.58
N SER A 63 -11.64 19.86 5.49
CA SER A 63 -12.93 19.95 4.78
C SER A 63 -13.13 18.86 3.72
N THR A 64 -12.04 18.38 3.13
CA THR A 64 -12.10 17.51 1.94
C THR A 64 -11.75 16.06 2.26
N PHE A 65 -10.81 15.81 3.16
CA PHE A 65 -10.37 14.46 3.52
C PHE A 65 -11.49 13.65 4.17
N ARG A 66 -11.57 12.36 3.82
CA ARG A 66 -12.57 11.43 4.37
C ARG A 66 -11.90 10.31 5.16
N ARG A 67 -10.97 9.60 4.51
CA ARG A 67 -10.37 8.38 5.05
C ARG A 67 -9.07 8.03 4.33
N SER A 68 -8.24 7.26 5.03
CA SER A 68 -7.09 6.57 4.45
C SER A 68 -7.30 5.06 4.51
N ARG A 69 -6.70 4.36 3.55
CA ARG A 69 -6.77 2.91 3.41
C ARG A 69 -5.39 2.38 3.09
N VAL A 70 -4.90 1.43 3.87
CA VAL A 70 -3.65 0.73 3.53
C VAL A 70 -3.99 -0.45 2.61
N LEU A 71 -3.30 -0.52 1.47
CA LEU A 71 -3.48 -1.55 0.44
C LEU A 71 -2.58 -2.76 0.72
N SER A 72 -1.31 -2.51 1.06
CA SER A 72 -0.32 -3.57 1.32
C SER A 72 0.92 -3.05 2.04
N PHE A 73 1.68 -4.01 2.59
CA PHE A 73 3.05 -3.80 3.05
C PHE A 73 4.01 -4.67 2.23
N ALA A 74 5.20 -4.15 1.91
CA ALA A 74 6.22 -4.89 1.17
C ALA A 74 7.60 -4.87 1.86
N SER A 75 8.44 -5.83 1.47
CA SER A 75 9.76 -6.07 2.04
C SER A 75 10.79 -5.00 1.66
N GLY A 76 11.80 -4.85 2.53
CA GLY A 76 12.72 -3.72 2.58
C GLY A 76 12.68 -3.11 3.99
N SER A 77 12.84 -1.80 4.09
CA SER A 77 12.10 -1.02 5.08
C SER A 77 10.60 -1.18 4.79
N ILE A 78 9.71 -1.21 5.79
CA ILE A 78 8.28 -1.52 5.52
C ILE A 78 7.68 -0.50 4.54
N VAL A 79 7.53 -0.89 3.28
CA VAL A 79 6.94 -0.05 2.24
C VAL A 79 5.43 -0.12 2.39
N VAL A 80 4.79 1.01 2.62
CA VAL A 80 3.35 1.16 2.75
C VAL A 80 2.80 1.64 1.43
N SER A 81 1.87 0.87 0.86
CA SER A 81 1.01 1.32 -0.23
C SER A 81 -0.36 1.68 0.34
N SER A 82 -0.85 2.88 0.06
CA SER A 82 -2.11 3.38 0.62
C SER A 82 -2.90 4.22 -0.38
N GLU A 83 -4.19 4.35 -0.11
CA GLU A 83 -5.13 5.19 -0.85
C GLU A 83 -5.73 6.21 0.13
N LEU A 84 -5.70 7.48 -0.26
CA LEU A 84 -6.41 8.56 0.42
C LEU A 84 -7.70 8.86 -0.34
N VAL A 85 -8.81 8.96 0.39
CA VAL A 85 -10.13 9.25 -0.17
C VAL A 85 -10.59 10.64 0.28
N PHE A 86 -11.08 11.40 -0.68
CA PHE A 86 -11.57 12.76 -0.53
C PHE A 86 -13.05 12.84 -0.92
N GLN A 87 -13.72 13.88 -0.44
CA GLN A 87 -15.17 14.07 -0.58
C GLN A 87 -15.65 13.97 -2.03
N ASN A 88 -14.87 14.48 -2.98
CA ASN A 88 -15.15 14.38 -4.41
C ASN A 88 -13.87 14.51 -5.24
N LYS A 89 -13.95 14.18 -6.53
CA LYS A 89 -12.83 14.25 -7.49
C LYS A 89 -12.19 15.63 -7.61
N ALA A 90 -12.98 16.70 -7.49
CA ALA A 90 -12.47 18.08 -7.53
C ALA A 90 -11.79 18.52 -6.22
N SER A 91 -11.96 17.75 -5.15
CA SER A 91 -11.38 18.01 -3.82
C SER A 91 -10.10 17.21 -3.57
N VAL A 92 -9.61 16.46 -4.56
CA VAL A 92 -8.33 15.77 -4.50
C VAL A 92 -7.21 16.81 -4.60
N PRO A 93 -6.36 16.97 -3.58
CA PRO A 93 -5.24 17.90 -3.63
C PRO A 93 -4.17 17.43 -4.62
N ASP A 94 -3.31 18.35 -5.05
CA ASP A 94 -2.12 17.99 -5.82
C ASP A 94 -1.22 17.03 -5.03
N ALA A 95 -0.61 16.08 -5.74
CA ALA A 95 0.30 15.08 -5.17
C ALA A 95 1.39 15.71 -4.28
N ILE A 96 1.99 16.82 -4.74
CA ILE A 96 3.05 17.52 -4.01
C ILE A 96 2.59 18.06 -2.64
N ASN A 97 1.32 18.46 -2.51
CA ASN A 97 0.77 18.94 -1.24
C ASN A 97 0.55 17.77 -0.26
N VAL A 98 0.18 16.60 -0.78
CA VAL A 98 0.03 15.38 0.02
C VAL A 98 1.39 14.87 0.49
N GLU A 99 2.40 14.87 -0.38
CA GLU A 99 3.77 14.49 -0.04
C GLU A 99 4.34 15.41 1.04
N SER A 100 4.13 16.73 0.90
CA SER A 100 4.55 17.74 1.87
C SER A 100 3.83 17.61 3.22
N ALA A 101 2.52 17.31 3.20
CA ALA A 101 1.75 17.03 4.40
C ALA A 101 2.31 15.84 5.18
N LEU A 102 2.67 14.75 4.49
CA LEU A 102 3.24 13.59 5.16
C LEU A 102 4.68 13.81 5.61
N SER A 103 5.50 14.51 4.83
CA SER A 103 6.90 14.78 5.15
C SER A 103 7.09 15.67 6.38
N SER A 104 6.13 16.55 6.66
CA SER A 104 6.12 17.38 7.88
C SER A 104 5.75 16.59 9.14
N SER A 105 5.28 15.34 9.01
CA SER A 105 4.86 14.51 10.15
C SER A 105 6.00 13.65 10.69
N THR A 106 6.22 13.70 12.01
CA THR A 106 7.20 12.87 12.71
C THR A 106 6.57 11.63 13.37
N THR A 107 5.27 11.42 13.18
CA THR A 107 4.50 10.43 13.96
C THR A 107 4.63 8.98 13.49
N LEU A 108 5.15 8.76 12.26
CA LEU A 108 5.22 7.44 11.62
C LEU A 108 6.65 6.94 11.37
N ASN A 109 7.71 7.58 11.89
CA ASN A 109 9.11 7.17 11.63
C ASN A 109 9.38 6.87 10.14
N ILE A 110 8.93 7.76 9.26
CA ILE A 110 9.00 7.59 7.81
C ILE A 110 10.44 7.82 7.34
N ILE A 111 10.90 7.04 6.37
CA ILE A 111 12.16 7.27 5.68
C ILE A 111 11.96 8.41 4.69
N GLN A 112 12.53 9.56 4.99
CA GLN A 112 12.41 10.73 4.15
C GLN A 112 12.97 10.47 2.74
N GLY A 113 12.30 10.99 1.71
CA GLY A 113 12.63 10.74 0.31
C GLY A 113 11.99 9.50 -0.31
N THR A 114 11.24 8.70 0.47
CA THR A 114 10.46 7.55 -0.05
C THR A 114 8.98 7.87 -0.28
N ILE A 115 8.55 9.07 0.11
CA ILE A 115 7.17 9.51 -0.01
C ILE A 115 6.88 9.83 -1.47
N SER A 116 5.78 9.27 -1.99
CA SER A 116 5.31 9.51 -3.35
C SER A 116 3.79 9.49 -3.38
N ALA A 117 3.19 10.42 -4.12
CA ALA A 117 1.75 10.46 -4.32
C ALA A 117 1.39 10.51 -5.80
N SER A 118 0.28 9.88 -6.17
CA SER A 118 -0.19 9.85 -7.56
C SER A 118 -1.70 9.70 -7.65
N SER A 119 -2.32 10.32 -8.65
CA SER A 119 -3.75 10.18 -8.90
C SER A 119 -4.10 8.74 -9.27
N THR A 120 -5.20 8.25 -8.74
CA THR A 120 -5.76 6.95 -9.12
C THR A 120 -6.50 7.09 -10.45
N THR A 121 -6.08 6.37 -11.49
CA THR A 121 -6.98 6.04 -12.59
C THR A 121 -7.84 4.89 -12.08
N THR A 122 -9.13 5.14 -11.83
CA THR A 122 -10.05 4.13 -11.27
C THR A 122 -10.09 2.89 -12.16
N THR A 123 -9.32 1.86 -11.79
CA THR A 123 -9.55 0.50 -12.22
C THR A 123 -10.01 -0.22 -10.96
N SER A 124 -11.32 -0.51 -10.86
CA SER A 124 -11.88 -1.26 -9.75
C SER A 124 -11.07 -2.54 -9.52
N ALA A 125 -10.35 -2.61 -8.40
CA ALA A 125 -9.84 -3.88 -7.92
C ALA A 125 -11.04 -4.72 -7.45
N PRO A 126 -11.18 -5.98 -7.88
CA PRO A 126 -12.28 -6.81 -7.43
C PRO A 126 -12.13 -7.07 -5.94
N ASN A 127 -13.21 -6.81 -5.21
CA ASN A 127 -13.35 -7.16 -3.80
C ASN A 127 -13.38 -8.70 -3.71
N THR A 128 -12.24 -9.34 -3.47
CA THR A 128 -12.21 -10.80 -3.24
C THR A 128 -12.65 -11.10 -1.82
N THR A 129 -13.96 -11.25 -1.65
CA THR A 129 -14.56 -11.94 -0.51
C THR A 129 -14.16 -13.42 -0.60
N THR A 130 -13.05 -13.80 0.02
CA THR A 130 -12.65 -15.21 0.10
C THR A 130 -13.38 -15.86 1.27
N THR A 131 -14.45 -16.59 0.94
CA THR A 131 -15.12 -17.56 1.80
C THR A 131 -14.12 -18.60 2.29
N ALA A 132 -13.99 -18.73 3.61
CA ALA A 132 -13.19 -19.75 4.27
C ALA A 132 -13.76 -21.15 4.04
N ALA A 133 -12.92 -22.08 3.59
CA ALA A 133 -13.16 -23.51 3.72
C ALA A 133 -11.97 -24.13 4.46
N THR A 134 -12.17 -24.40 5.74
CA THR A 134 -11.29 -25.21 6.60
C THR A 134 -11.46 -26.68 6.26
N THR A 135 -10.38 -27.47 6.14
CA THR A 135 -10.23 -28.83 6.70
C THR A 135 -8.76 -29.28 6.57
N ALA A 136 -8.34 -30.14 7.50
CA ALA A 136 -7.01 -30.27 8.08
C ALA A 136 -6.08 -31.36 7.48
N THR A 137 -4.78 -31.18 7.74
CA THR A 137 -3.73 -32.16 8.16
C THR A 137 -3.49 -33.46 7.37
N ASN A 138 -2.25 -33.68 6.90
CA ASN A 138 -1.32 -34.72 7.43
C ASN A 138 0.00 -34.84 6.62
N THR A 139 0.94 -35.52 7.28
CA THR A 139 2.41 -35.51 7.23
C THR A 139 3.07 -36.41 6.16
N THR A 140 4.30 -36.07 5.76
CA THR A 140 5.44 -36.92 5.27
C THR A 140 5.29 -37.84 4.04
N ALA A 141 6.15 -37.67 3.03
CA ALA A 141 7.34 -38.52 2.77
C ALA A 141 8.00 -38.29 1.38
N SER A 142 9.34 -38.33 1.40
CA SER A 142 10.33 -38.68 0.37
C SER A 142 9.90 -39.22 -1.01
N SER A 143 10.46 -38.66 -2.11
CA SER A 143 11.31 -39.35 -3.12
C SER A 143 11.39 -38.57 -4.46
N ALA A 144 12.46 -38.83 -5.22
CA ALA A 144 13.07 -38.00 -6.29
C ALA A 144 12.36 -38.05 -7.70
N PRO A 145 12.86 -37.34 -8.74
CA PRO A 145 12.10 -36.77 -9.88
C PRO A 145 11.98 -37.70 -11.12
N PRO A 146 11.17 -37.37 -12.17
CA PRO A 146 11.71 -36.62 -13.33
C PRO A 146 10.71 -35.72 -14.12
N ALA A 147 11.31 -34.92 -15.02
CA ALA A 147 10.80 -34.44 -16.33
C ALA A 147 10.00 -33.10 -16.45
N LYS A 148 10.79 -32.07 -16.81
CA LYS A 148 10.55 -30.97 -17.77
C LYS A 148 9.13 -30.76 -18.34
N LEU A 149 8.65 -29.52 -18.18
CA LEU A 149 8.08 -28.75 -19.29
C LEU A 149 8.69 -27.34 -19.27
N VAL A 150 9.48 -27.07 -20.31
CA VAL A 150 10.09 -25.77 -20.59
C VAL A 150 9.02 -24.90 -21.22
N SER A 151 8.71 -23.75 -20.64
CA SER A 151 8.03 -22.67 -21.37
C SER A 151 8.73 -21.35 -21.05
N ALA A 152 9.54 -20.92 -22.01
CA ALA A 152 10.19 -19.64 -22.01
C ALA A 152 9.19 -18.59 -22.50
N LEU A 153 9.01 -17.51 -21.73
CA LEU A 153 8.55 -16.24 -22.28
C LEU A 153 9.58 -15.16 -21.92
N THR A 154 10.47 -14.95 -22.89
CA THR A 154 11.54 -13.96 -22.87
C THR A 154 10.94 -12.56 -22.94
N LEU A 155 11.10 -11.74 -21.90
CA LEU A 155 10.90 -10.28 -22.02
C LEU A 155 12.22 -9.55 -21.78
N ALA A 156 13.02 -9.49 -22.85
CA ALA A 156 14.12 -8.54 -22.97
C ALA A 156 13.52 -7.18 -23.31
N LEU A 157 13.45 -6.24 -22.35
CA LEU A 157 13.36 -4.81 -22.68
C LEU A 157 13.79 -3.81 -21.59
N THR A 158 14.08 -4.21 -20.34
CA THR A 158 14.36 -3.22 -19.28
C THR A 158 15.83 -2.93 -19.01
N MET A 159 16.77 -3.67 -19.59
CA MET A 159 18.22 -3.44 -19.42
C MET A 159 18.80 -2.35 -20.34
N LEU A 160 17.99 -1.68 -21.16
CA LEU A 160 18.47 -0.63 -22.09
C LEU A 160 18.45 0.79 -21.51
N LEU A 161 17.84 1.04 -20.33
CA LEU A 161 17.72 2.41 -19.80
C LEU A 161 18.62 2.77 -18.61
N LEU A 162 19.43 1.86 -18.06
CA LEU A 162 20.33 2.17 -16.93
C LEU A 162 21.82 2.33 -17.30
N SER A 163 22.19 2.29 -18.59
CA SER A 163 23.61 2.40 -19.01
C SER A 163 24.02 3.77 -19.58
N LEU A 164 23.17 4.81 -19.56
CA LEU A 164 23.46 6.04 -20.34
C LEU A 164 23.59 7.36 -19.56
N GLN A 165 23.77 7.38 -18.24
CA GLN A 165 23.95 8.67 -17.53
C GLN A 165 25.14 8.81 -16.55
N ASN A 166 26.07 7.86 -16.46
CA ASN A 166 27.28 8.06 -15.64
C ASN A 166 28.59 7.90 -16.43
N LEU A 167 28.67 8.51 -17.62
CA LEU A 167 29.95 8.72 -18.30
C LEU A 167 30.02 10.12 -18.92
N THR A 168 30.20 11.14 -18.09
CA THR A 168 30.95 12.38 -18.39
C THR A 168 31.16 13.11 -17.07
N PHE A 169 32.35 12.98 -16.49
CA PHE A 169 33.08 14.06 -15.81
C PHE A 169 34.43 13.45 -15.39
N LEU A 170 35.36 13.44 -16.34
CA LEU A 170 36.76 13.66 -16.03
C LEU A 170 37.03 15.14 -16.29
#